data_AF-A0A2V9PDI8-F1
#
_entry.id   AF-A0A2V9PDI8-F1
#
_cell.length_a   1.000
_cell.length_b   1.000
_cell.length_c   1.000
_cell.angle_alpha   90.00
_cell.angle_beta   90.00
_cell.angle_gamma   90.00
#
_symmetry.space_group_name_H-M   'P 1'
#
loop_
_entity.id
_entity.type
_entity.pdbx_description
1 polymer ?
#
loop_
_entity_poly.entity_id
_entity_poly.type
_entity_poly.pdbx_seq_one_letter_code
_entity_poly.pdbx_strand_id
1 'polypeptide(L)' 'AVIDMNSALPDGQTSGILAEELTLVSVIQTLSLNVPNLAKVKLLVDGKERETLAGHIDLSGVYDVGEVSQLAQQMSAP' A
#
# COMPACT_ATOMS: atom_id res chain seq x y z
N ALA A 1 3.32 9.10 6.87
CA ALA A 1 1.91 9.06 7.32
C ALA A 1 1.58 7.66 7.83
N VAL A 2 0.63 7.56 8.75
CA VAL A 2 0.03 6.30 9.17
C VAL A 2 -1.36 6.24 8.56
N ILE A 3 -1.63 5.19 7.81
CA ILE A 3 -2.90 4.96 7.11
C ILE A 3 -3.56 3.78 7.78
N ASP A 4 -4.60 4.06 8.55
CA ASP A 4 -5.37 3.07 9.28
C ASP A 4 -6.66 2.79 8.53
N MET A 5 -6.84 1.53 8.13
CA MET A 5 -7.96 1.05 7.34
C MET A 5 -8.76 0.06 8.19
N ASN A 6 -10.04 -0.13 7.90
CA ASN A 6 -10.80 -1.17 8.60
C ASN A 6 -10.61 -2.55 7.94
N SER A 7 -11.06 -3.62 8.60
CA SER A 7 -10.92 -4.99 8.07
C SER A 7 -11.60 -5.21 6.71
N ALA A 8 -12.57 -4.38 6.32
CA ALA A 8 -13.31 -4.58 5.08
C ALA A 8 -12.40 -4.51 3.84
N LEU A 9 -11.29 -3.77 3.89
CA LEU A 9 -10.32 -3.73 2.80
C LEU A 9 -9.59 -5.09 2.62
N PRO A 10 -8.83 -5.61 3.61
CA PRO A 10 -8.18 -6.91 3.46
C PRO A 10 -9.17 -8.06 3.29
N ASP A 11 -10.33 -8.03 3.95
CA ASP A 11 -11.32 -9.10 3.88
C ASP A 11 -12.03 -9.17 2.51
N GLY A 12 -12.17 -8.02 1.83
CA GLY A 12 -12.76 -7.92 0.49
C GLY A 12 -11.73 -7.94 -0.66
N GLN A 13 -10.43 -8.00 -0.35
CA GLN A 13 -9.36 -7.94 -1.33
C GLN A 13 -9.29 -9.24 -2.15
N THR A 14 -9.23 -9.11 -3.48
CA THR A 14 -8.82 -10.22 -4.33
C THR A 14 -7.36 -10.57 -4.03
N SER A 15 -7.14 -11.75 -3.46
CA SER A 15 -5.79 -12.25 -3.16
C SER A 15 -5.00 -12.53 -4.44
N GLY A 16 -3.68 -12.34 -4.36
CA GLY A 16 -2.74 -12.57 -5.46
C GLY A 16 -1.73 -11.44 -5.54
N ILE A 17 -0.46 -11.79 -5.81
CA ILE A 17 0.68 -10.86 -5.78
C ILE A 17 0.37 -9.55 -6.51
N LEU A 18 0.01 -9.64 -7.80
CA LEU A 18 -0.23 -8.44 -8.62
C LEU A 18 -1.43 -7.60 -8.14
N ALA A 19 -2.51 -8.25 -7.69
CA ALA A 19 -3.70 -7.54 -7.22
C ALA A 19 -3.42 -6.78 -5.91
N GLU A 20 -2.69 -7.40 -4.99
CA GLU A 20 -2.27 -6.77 -3.74
C GLU A 20 -1.24 -5.66 -3.99
N GLU A 21 -0.26 -5.86 -4.88
CA GLU A 21 0.71 -4.83 -5.28
C GLU A 21 0.03 -3.61 -5.89
N LEU A 22 -0.90 -3.80 -6.84
CA LEU A 22 -1.66 -2.71 -7.45
C LEU A 22 -2.47 -1.93 -6.40
N THR A 23 -2.99 -2.63 -5.39
CA THR A 23 -3.74 -1.99 -4.29
C THR A 23 -2.83 -1.12 -3.44
N LEU A 24 -1.69 -1.66 -3.01
CA LEU A 24 -0.66 -0.93 -2.26
C LEU A 24 -0.19 0.30 -3.03
N VAL A 25 0.20 0.11 -4.29
CA VAL A 25 0.70 1.18 -5.17
C VAL A 25 -0.37 2.26 -5.37
N SER A 26 -1.61 1.88 -5.66
CA SER A 26 -2.72 2.82 -5.86
C SER A 26 -2.93 3.73 -4.64
N VAL A 27 -2.93 3.16 -3.44
CA VAL A 27 -3.10 3.90 -2.18
C VAL A 27 -1.94 4.86 -1.97
N ILE A 28 -0.70 4.37 -2.03
CA ILE A 28 0.49 5.19 -1.75
C ILE A 28 0.67 6.28 -2.82
N GLN A 29 0.42 5.98 -4.09
CA GLN A 29 0.52 6.94 -5.18
C GLN A 29 -0.54 8.03 -5.07
N THR A 30 -1.77 7.68 -4.70
CA THR A 30 -2.82 8.68 -4.45
C THR A 30 -2.40 9.61 -3.31
N LEU A 31 -1.84 9.08 -2.23
CA LEU A 31 -1.36 9.90 -1.11
C LEU A 31 -0.16 10.76 -1.49
N SER A 32 0.80 10.24 -2.26
CA SER A 32 2.00 11.00 -2.66
C SER A 32 1.67 12.20 -3.54
N LEU A 33 0.65 12.07 -4.39
CA LEU A 33 0.18 13.15 -5.26
C LEU A 33 -0.63 14.23 -4.52
N ASN A 34 -1.22 13.91 -3.37
CA ASN A 34 -2.15 14.79 -2.67
C ASN A 34 -1.63 15.29 -1.30
N VAL A 35 -0.55 14.71 -0.78
CA VAL A 35 0.03 15.08 0.52
C VAL A 35 1.46 15.58 0.31
N PRO A 36 1.71 16.91 0.42
CA PRO A 36 3.03 17.48 0.24
C PRO A 36 4.07 16.87 1.20
N ASN A 37 5.29 16.63 0.70
CA ASN A 37 6.43 16.13 1.46
C ASN A 37 6.22 14.75 2.13
N LEU A 38 5.31 13.92 1.60
CA LEU A 38 5.10 12.56 2.08
C LEU A 38 6.24 11.64 1.63
N ALA A 39 7.11 11.24 2.56
CA ALA A 39 8.25 10.36 2.27
C ALA A 39 7.99 8.87 2.58
N LYS A 40 7.18 8.58 3.60
CA LYS A 40 6.96 7.21 4.10
C LYS A 40 5.52 6.95 4.49
N VAL A 41 5.07 5.71 4.33
CA VAL A 41 3.71 5.25 4.68
C VAL A 41 3.77 3.96 5.51
N LYS A 42 3.10 3.94 6.66
CA LYS A 42 2.80 2.74 7.44
C LYS A 42 1.31 2.42 7.29
N LEU A 43 0.98 1.16 7.03
CA LEU A 43 -0.39 0.68 6.90
C LEU A 43 -0.78 -0.06 8.18
N LEU A 44 -2.00 0.19 8.65
CA LEU A 44 -2.63 -0.48 9.77
C LEU A 44 -4.02 -0.98 9.37
N VAL A 45 -4.47 -2.02 10.07
CA VAL A 45 -5.84 -2.53 9.96
C VAL A 45 -6.47 -2.54 11.36
N ASP A 46 -7.58 -1.83 11.53
CA ASP A 46 -8.28 -1.63 12.81
C ASP A 46 -7.32 -1.17 13.93
N GLY A 47 -6.44 -0.23 13.60
CA GLY A 47 -5.44 0.33 14.50
C GLY A 47 -4.29 -0.61 14.85
N LYS A 48 -4.17 -1.77 14.18
CA LYS A 48 -3.17 -2.79 14.46
C LYS A 48 -2.27 -3.05 13.26
N GLU A 49 -1.04 -3.44 13.56
CA GLU A 49 -0.16 -3.99 12.54
C GLU A 49 -0.68 -5.36 12.09
N ARG A 50 -0.51 -5.63 10.80
CA ARG A 50 -0.86 -6.89 10.17
C ARG A 50 0.32 -7.37 9.35
N GLU A 51 0.51 -8.68 9.24
CA GLU A 51 1.61 -9.24 8.46
C GLU A 51 1.39 -9.05 6.97
N THR A 52 0.19 -9.32 6.45
CA THR A 52 -0.10 -9.17 5.01
C THR A 52 -1.47 -8.57 4.72
N LEU A 53 -1.63 -8.02 3.51
CA LEU A 53 -2.94 -7.54 3.03
C LEU A 53 -3.91 -8.71 2.83
N ALA A 54 -3.60 -9.62 1.90
CA ALA A 54 -4.40 -10.82 1.63
C ALA A 54 -3.53 -12.07 1.36
N GLY A 55 -2.32 -12.10 1.91
CA GLY A 55 -1.42 -13.25 1.89
C GLY A 55 -0.05 -13.00 1.23
N HIS A 56 0.13 -11.91 0.47
CA HIS A 56 1.35 -11.72 -0.32
C HIS A 56 2.12 -10.45 0.05
N ILE A 57 1.43 -9.32 0.17
CA ILE A 57 2.11 -8.04 0.42
C ILE A 57 2.30 -7.82 1.92
N ASP A 58 3.55 -7.58 2.34
CA ASP A 58 3.94 -7.38 3.74
C ASP A 58 3.50 -6.02 4.30
N LEU A 59 2.61 -5.98 5.29
CA LEU A 59 2.14 -4.75 5.93
C LEU A 59 2.87 -4.42 7.25
N SER A 60 3.79 -5.28 7.69
CA SER A 60 4.56 -5.07 8.92
C SER A 60 5.62 -3.97 8.79
N GLY A 61 6.04 -3.66 7.56
CA GLY A 61 7.03 -2.64 7.27
C GLY A 61 6.50 -1.20 7.17
N VAL A 62 7.41 -0.32 6.78
CA VAL A 62 7.11 1.05 6.34
C VAL A 62 7.54 1.14 4.88
N TYR A 63 6.68 1.68 4.04
CA TYR A 63 6.93 1.87 2.62
C TYR A 63 7.56 3.22 2.35
N ASP A 64 8.66 3.25 1.59
CA ASP A 64 9.20 4.47 1.03
C ASP A 64 8.39 4.90 -0.20
N VAL A 65 7.93 6.14 -0.21
CA VAL A 65 7.08 6.65 -1.28
C VAL A 65 7.84 6.73 -2.60
N GLY A 66 9.14 7.05 -2.58
CA GLY A 66 9.96 7.11 -3.77
C GLY A 66 10.10 5.75 -4.44
N GLU A 67 10.36 4.70 -3.65
CA GLU A 67 10.45 3.32 -4.13
C GLU A 67 9.12 2.85 -4.73
N VAL A 68 8.00 3.10 -4.04
CA VAL A 68 6.67 2.70 -4.53
C VAL A 68 6.26 3.49 -5.78
N SER A 69 6.58 4.78 -5.87
CA SER A 69 6.35 5.56 -7.09
C SER A 69 7.18 5.07 -8.27
N GLN A 70 8.40 4.57 -8.04
CA GLN A 70 9.23 3.96 -9.08
C GLN A 70 8.65 2.61 -9.54
N LEU A 71 8.14 1.80 -8.61
CA LEU A 71 7.39 0.57 -8.94
C LEU A 71 6.15 0.90 -9.79
N ALA A 72 5.38 1.92 -9.42
CA ALA A 72 4.20 2.36 -10.18
C ALA A 72 4.53 2.72 -11.64
N GLN A 73 5.67 3.37 -11.87
CA GLN A 73 6.15 3.71 -13.21
C GLN A 73 6.52 2.47 -14.02
N GLN A 74 7.12 1.45 -13.39
CA GLN A 74 7.46 0.18 -14.05
C GLN A 74 6.21 -0.61 -14.45
N MET A 75 5.18 -0.61 -13.60
CA MET A 75 3.90 -1.28 -13.89
C MET A 75 3.09 -0.57 -14.99
N SER A 76 3.35 0.71 -15.19
CA SER A 76 2.70 1.53 -16.25
C SER A 76 3.47 1.51 -17.57
N ALA A 77 4.66 0.87 -17.59
CA ALA A 77 5.44 0.73 -18.81
C ALA A 77 4.79 -0.31 -19.75
N PRO A 78 4.69 -0.02 -21.06
CA PRO A 78 4.06 -0.90 -22.04
C PRO A 78 4.86 -2.18 -22.32
#